data_AF-A0A7Y9XYW4-F1
#
_entry.id   AF-A0A7Y9XYW4-F1
#
_cell.length_a   1.000
_cell.length_b   1.000
_cell.length_c   1.000
_cell.angle_alpha   90.00
_cell.angle_beta   90.00
_cell.angle_gamma   90.00
#
_symmetry.space_group_name_H-M   'P 1'
#
loop_
_entity.id
_entity.type
_entity.pdbx_description
1 polymer ?
#
loop_
_entity_poly.entity_id
_entity_poly.type
_entity_poly.pdbx_seq_one_letter_code
_entity_poly.pdbx_strand_id
1 'polypeptide(L)'
;MPRVGLAMGFWEPVRLVDVSTKPWCFPNLGGIKLDPGFPIGNGYASNSSQIGGQSQNTAKYHVHYYIYPLLYWLEVVTDFLCLEASSFDIAYMSEIDPLWQDDELTTLLNPEAALFTSPIAQAACSADCIASTAKLPIDELFWCSGCQGPMYPMNGNIGANVGIKQSARLAAERMIYKMHRQGLAWGTSGSKALCSKYIMPILKKSQYRLQQVNPTPMVSGRESCSPIGATTILPKSGQVYPVKGEDVGFLLWRKRNCCVL
;
A
#
# COMPACT_ATOMS: atom_id res chain seq x y z
N MET A 1 -7.74 -32.46 -8.22
CA MET A 1 -7.89 -33.47 -7.14
C MET A 1 -8.01 -32.73 -5.82
N PRO A 2 -9.00 -33.04 -4.96
CA PRO A 2 -9.07 -32.45 -3.63
C PRO A 2 -7.88 -32.92 -2.80
N ARG A 3 -7.07 -31.98 -2.29
CA ARG A 3 -5.98 -32.29 -1.35
C ARG A 3 -6.55 -32.36 0.05
N VAL A 4 -6.55 -33.54 0.64
CA VAL A 4 -6.87 -33.74 2.06
C VAL A 4 -5.72 -33.14 2.87
N GLY A 5 -6.01 -32.18 3.73
CA GLY A 5 -5.01 -31.54 4.57
C GLY A 5 -5.63 -30.54 5.53
N LEU A 6 -4.83 -30.06 6.47
CA LEU A 6 -5.25 -29.09 7.49
C LEU A 6 -5.18 -27.68 6.91
N ALA A 7 -6.28 -26.93 7.03
CA ALA A 7 -6.30 -25.53 6.64
C ALA A 7 -5.58 -24.69 7.69
N MET A 8 -4.45 -24.08 7.32
CA MET A 8 -3.76 -23.11 8.16
C MET A 8 -3.84 -21.70 7.58
N GLY A 9 -3.86 -20.72 8.47
CA GLY A 9 -3.88 -19.31 8.12
C GLY A 9 -2.85 -18.55 8.93
N PHE A 10 -1.95 -17.83 8.26
CA PHE A 10 -0.93 -17.00 8.92
C PHE A 10 -0.74 -15.68 8.17
N TRP A 11 0.02 -14.77 8.79
CA TRP A 11 0.40 -13.49 8.19
C TRP A 11 1.86 -13.56 7.77
N GLU A 12 2.12 -13.32 6.49
CA GLU A 12 3.47 -13.29 5.92
C GLU A 12 3.86 -11.85 5.54
N PRO A 13 5.07 -11.40 5.91
CA PRO A 13 5.68 -10.20 5.33
C PRO A 13 6.12 -10.55 3.91
N VAL A 14 5.47 -9.97 2.92
CA VAL A 14 5.65 -10.39 1.51
C VAL A 14 6.30 -9.34 0.65
N ARG A 15 6.12 -8.07 1.00
CA ARG A 15 6.50 -6.94 0.16
C ARG A 15 6.95 -5.78 1.03
N LEU A 16 7.90 -5.03 0.52
CA LEU A 16 8.24 -3.71 1.04
C LEU A 16 7.70 -2.67 0.07
N VAL A 17 7.31 -1.51 0.58
CA VAL A 17 6.85 -0.38 -0.22
C VAL A 17 7.53 0.86 0.31
N ASP A 18 8.34 1.50 -0.53
CA ASP A 18 8.90 2.81 -0.25
C ASP A 18 8.02 3.90 -0.82
N VAL A 19 7.94 5.02 -0.11
CA VAL A 19 7.21 6.20 -0.53
C VAL A 19 8.09 7.42 -0.24
N SER A 20 8.48 8.12 -1.30
CA SER A 20 9.39 9.27 -1.22
C SER A 20 8.94 10.38 -2.15
N THR A 21 9.25 11.62 -1.80
CA THR A 21 9.12 12.77 -2.72
C THR A 21 10.33 12.88 -3.65
N LYS A 22 11.43 12.20 -3.36
CA LYS A 22 12.65 12.23 -4.14
C LYS A 22 12.64 11.08 -5.15
N PRO A 23 12.80 11.36 -6.46
CA PRO A 23 12.85 10.30 -7.46
C PRO A 23 14.07 9.43 -7.21
N TRP A 24 13.93 8.13 -7.47
CA TRP A 24 15.00 7.14 -7.37
C TRP A 24 15.54 6.93 -5.95
N CYS A 25 14.84 7.41 -4.91
CA CYS A 25 15.24 7.27 -3.52
C CYS A 25 14.59 6.03 -2.89
N PHE A 26 15.41 5.16 -2.28
CA PHE A 26 14.97 3.88 -1.72
C PHE A 26 15.19 3.82 -0.19
N PRO A 27 14.24 4.36 0.62
CA PRO A 27 14.29 4.34 2.08
C PRO A 27 14.56 2.97 2.71
N ASN A 28 13.87 1.92 2.24
CA ASN A 28 14.05 0.56 2.79
C ASN A 28 15.40 -0.08 2.44
N LEU A 29 16.13 0.46 1.46
CA LEU A 29 17.50 0.08 1.13
C LEU A 29 18.54 0.98 1.80
N GLY A 30 18.20 1.65 2.90
CA GLY A 30 19.09 2.56 3.62
C GLY A 30 19.17 3.95 3.02
N GLY A 31 18.21 4.34 2.17
CA GLY A 31 18.15 5.65 1.54
C GLY A 31 19.11 5.81 0.36
N ILE A 32 19.53 4.70 -0.27
CA ILE A 32 20.34 4.76 -1.48
C ILE A 32 19.55 5.38 -2.62
N LYS A 33 20.26 6.03 -3.55
CA LYS A 33 19.69 6.58 -4.78
C LYS A 33 20.14 5.73 -5.97
N LEU A 34 19.22 5.06 -6.66
CA LEU A 34 19.51 4.30 -7.89
C LEU A 34 19.00 5.10 -9.09
N ASP A 35 19.77 6.09 -9.50
CA ASP A 35 19.41 7.01 -10.58
C ASP A 35 20.01 6.52 -11.91
N PRO A 36 19.19 6.06 -12.88
CA PRO A 36 19.66 5.67 -14.21
C PRO A 36 20.00 6.85 -15.12
N GLY A 37 19.90 8.10 -14.63
CA GLY A 37 20.28 9.32 -15.36
C GLY A 37 19.15 9.99 -16.13
N PHE A 38 17.89 9.57 -15.94
CA PHE A 38 16.72 10.20 -16.57
C PHE A 38 16.08 11.23 -15.63
N PRO A 39 15.88 12.48 -16.07
CA PRO A 39 15.27 13.51 -15.25
C PRO A 39 13.78 13.23 -15.08
N ILE A 40 13.37 12.95 -13.85
CA ILE A 40 11.96 12.81 -13.44
C ILE A 40 11.68 13.89 -12.42
N GLY A 41 10.51 14.53 -12.55
CA GLY A 41 10.09 15.59 -11.64
C GLY A 41 10.08 15.14 -10.18
N ASN A 42 10.52 16.01 -9.29
CA ASN A 42 10.40 15.75 -7.85
C ASN A 42 8.92 15.65 -7.46
N GLY A 43 8.63 14.72 -6.56
CA GLY A 43 7.42 14.76 -5.76
C GLY A 43 7.45 15.93 -4.78
N TYR A 44 6.32 16.18 -4.15
CA TYR A 44 6.18 17.26 -3.16
C TYR A 44 5.13 16.88 -2.13
N ALA A 45 5.23 17.43 -0.93
CA ALA A 45 4.16 17.35 0.06
C ALA A 45 3.88 18.79 0.50
N SER A 46 2.80 19.37 0.00
CA SER A 46 2.40 20.72 0.39
C SER A 46 1.63 20.67 1.71
N ASN A 47 1.99 21.57 2.62
CA ASN A 47 1.15 21.97 3.74
C ASN A 47 0.38 23.23 3.32
N SER A 48 -0.75 23.51 3.97
CA SER A 48 -1.65 24.60 3.60
C SER A 48 -0.92 25.92 3.36
N SER A 49 -0.88 26.34 2.09
CA SER A 49 -0.55 27.71 1.75
C SER A 49 -1.74 28.58 2.16
N GLN A 50 -1.53 29.50 3.10
CA GLN A 50 -2.53 30.51 3.46
C GLN A 50 -2.64 31.65 2.44
N ILE A 51 -1.96 31.56 1.30
CA ILE A 51 -1.92 32.61 0.29
C ILE A 51 -2.90 32.24 -0.84
N GLY A 52 -4.07 32.91 -0.89
CA GLY A 52 -4.93 32.91 -2.07
C GLY A 52 -6.26 32.14 -1.99
N GLY A 53 -6.78 31.80 -0.81
CA GLY A 53 -8.17 31.31 -0.66
C GLY A 53 -8.46 29.90 -1.20
N GLN A 54 -7.48 29.23 -1.81
CA GLN A 54 -7.52 27.83 -2.22
C GLN A 54 -6.51 27.04 -1.40
N SER A 55 -6.91 26.61 -0.19
CA SER A 55 -6.11 25.72 0.65
C SER A 55 -6.08 24.29 0.07
N GLN A 56 -5.42 24.12 -1.08
CA GLN A 56 -5.24 22.81 -1.70
C GLN A 56 -4.01 22.14 -1.09
N ASN A 57 -4.21 21.37 -0.01
CA ASN A 57 -3.15 20.52 0.53
C ASN A 57 -3.00 19.30 -0.37
N THR A 58 -2.05 19.34 -1.28
CA THR A 58 -1.77 18.22 -2.21
C THR A 58 -0.39 17.63 -1.96
N ALA A 59 -0.21 16.37 -2.34
CA ALA A 59 1.09 15.75 -2.34
C ALA A 59 1.26 14.87 -3.58
N LYS A 60 2.50 14.71 -4.02
CA LYS A 60 2.90 13.77 -5.07
C LYS A 60 4.05 12.93 -4.56
N TYR A 61 3.89 11.62 -4.59
CA TYR A 61 4.91 10.67 -4.15
C TYR A 61 5.32 9.72 -5.25
N HIS A 62 6.59 9.36 -5.24
CA HIS A 62 7.14 8.20 -5.92
C HIS A 62 7.10 7.00 -4.99
N VAL A 63 6.83 5.83 -5.56
CA VAL A 63 6.67 4.57 -4.85
C VAL A 63 7.52 3.48 -5.49
N HIS A 64 8.30 2.79 -4.65
CA HIS A 64 9.04 1.60 -5.05
C HIS A 64 8.47 0.37 -4.36
N TYR A 65 8.12 -0.64 -5.14
CA TYR A 65 7.50 -1.86 -4.65
C TYR A 65 8.47 -3.03 -4.79
N TYR A 66 8.74 -3.71 -3.68
CA TYR A 66 9.72 -4.79 -3.63
C TYR A 66 9.06 -6.13 -3.35
N ILE A 67 9.61 -7.18 -3.93
CA ILE A 67 9.36 -8.55 -3.48
C ILE A 67 10.25 -8.79 -2.26
N TYR A 68 9.65 -9.10 -1.11
CA TYR A 68 10.38 -9.29 0.16
C TYR A 68 9.91 -10.57 0.87
N PRO A 69 10.37 -11.76 0.42
CA PRO A 69 9.92 -13.05 0.93
C PRO A 69 10.71 -13.43 2.20
N LEU A 70 10.64 -12.60 3.25
CA LEU A 70 11.47 -12.73 4.45
C LEU A 70 11.35 -14.09 5.14
N LEU A 71 10.14 -14.65 5.23
CA LEU A 71 9.94 -15.96 5.88
C LEU A 71 10.61 -17.11 5.13
N TYR A 72 10.72 -17.00 3.79
CA TYR A 72 11.43 -17.97 2.99
C TYR A 72 12.95 -17.87 3.23
N TRP A 73 13.48 -16.65 3.31
CA TRP A 73 14.91 -16.41 3.57
C TRP A 73 15.37 -16.82 4.96
N LEU A 74 14.52 -16.64 5.98
CA LEU A 74 14.84 -17.02 7.35
C LEU A 74 14.59 -18.52 7.63
N GLU A 75 14.08 -19.28 6.65
CA GLU A 75 13.74 -20.71 6.77
C GLU A 75 12.87 -21.05 8.01
N VAL A 76 12.09 -20.07 8.50
CA VAL A 76 11.35 -20.17 9.77
C VAL A 76 10.21 -21.18 9.71
N VAL A 77 9.67 -21.44 8.51
CA VAL A 77 8.57 -22.39 8.30
C VAL A 77 9.06 -23.49 7.38
N THR A 78 9.05 -24.72 7.90
CA THR A 78 9.62 -25.92 7.25
C THR A 78 8.82 -26.42 6.04
N ASP A 79 7.69 -25.79 5.72
CA ASP A 79 6.75 -26.31 4.73
C ASP A 79 6.72 -25.48 3.44
N PHE A 80 7.52 -25.91 2.47
CA PHE A 80 7.74 -25.25 1.17
C PHE A 80 6.46 -25.12 0.32
N LEU A 81 5.42 -25.89 0.61
CA LEU A 81 4.16 -25.88 -0.17
C LEU A 81 3.32 -24.61 0.05
N CYS A 82 3.47 -23.97 1.21
CA CYS A 82 2.66 -22.80 1.57
C CYS A 82 3.36 -21.46 1.28
N LEU A 83 4.69 -21.44 1.38
CA LEU A 83 5.52 -20.25 1.19
C LEU A 83 5.71 -19.91 -0.29
N GLU A 84 5.85 -18.62 -0.57
CA GLU A 84 6.26 -18.12 -1.88
C GLU A 84 7.79 -18.14 -1.96
N ALA A 85 8.35 -19.18 -2.59
CA ALA A 85 9.78 -19.22 -2.91
C ALA A 85 10.08 -18.13 -3.95
N SER A 86 10.78 -17.09 -3.53
CA SER A 86 11.21 -15.98 -4.38
C SER A 86 12.50 -15.38 -3.83
N SER A 87 13.23 -14.66 -4.67
CA SER A 87 14.30 -13.76 -4.25
C SER A 87 13.74 -12.37 -3.94
N PHE A 88 14.53 -11.58 -3.23
CA PHE A 88 14.32 -10.14 -3.12
C PHE A 88 14.58 -9.49 -4.48
N ASP A 89 13.67 -8.59 -4.88
CA ASP A 89 13.80 -7.84 -6.12
C ASP A 89 12.97 -6.55 -6.08
N ILE A 90 13.37 -5.56 -6.87
CA ILE A 90 12.62 -4.32 -7.09
C ILE A 90 11.60 -4.59 -8.19
N ALA A 91 10.40 -5.00 -7.79
CA ALA A 91 9.36 -5.42 -8.73
C ALA A 91 8.67 -4.26 -9.44
N TYR A 92 8.64 -3.07 -8.84
CA TYR A 92 8.04 -1.90 -9.48
C TYR A 92 8.72 -0.61 -9.04
N MET A 93 8.88 0.30 -10.00
CA MET A 93 9.37 1.65 -9.78
C MET A 93 8.39 2.63 -10.43
N SER A 94 7.87 3.56 -9.66
CA SER A 94 6.85 4.50 -10.12
C SER A 94 7.35 5.55 -11.12
N GLU A 95 8.65 5.77 -11.11
CA GLU A 95 9.39 6.74 -11.90
C GLU A 95 9.32 6.42 -13.39
N ILE A 96 9.40 5.13 -13.72
CA ILE A 96 9.37 4.65 -15.11
C ILE A 96 7.95 4.45 -15.64
N ASP A 97 6.93 4.59 -14.79
CA ASP A 97 5.54 4.38 -15.17
C ASP A 97 4.81 5.70 -15.46
N PRO A 98 4.46 5.99 -16.73
CA PRO A 98 3.73 7.20 -17.08
C PRO A 98 2.34 7.25 -16.43
N LEU A 99 1.70 6.09 -16.17
CA LEU A 99 0.40 6.06 -15.51
C LEU A 99 0.52 6.58 -14.06
N TRP A 100 1.63 6.35 -13.38
CA TRP A 100 1.83 6.83 -12.02
C TRP A 100 2.00 8.35 -11.93
N GLN A 101 2.46 8.98 -13.01
CA GLN A 101 2.77 10.41 -13.02
C GLN A 101 1.56 11.27 -13.38
N ASP A 102 0.57 10.70 -14.07
CA ASP A 102 -0.54 11.41 -14.72
C ASP A 102 -1.92 10.82 -14.32
N ASP A 103 -2.82 11.71 -13.90
CA ASP A 103 -4.19 11.36 -13.47
C ASP A 103 -5.09 10.97 -14.65
N GLU A 104 -4.93 11.63 -15.80
CA GLU A 104 -5.75 11.41 -17.00
C GLU A 104 -5.44 10.04 -17.59
N LEU A 105 -4.16 9.69 -17.70
CA LEU A 105 -3.73 8.38 -18.18
C LEU A 105 -4.22 7.25 -17.28
N THR A 106 -4.17 7.43 -15.96
CA THR A 106 -4.70 6.43 -15.02
C THR A 106 -6.22 6.28 -15.11
N THR A 107 -6.93 7.40 -15.32
CA THR A 107 -8.39 7.43 -15.47
C THR A 107 -8.83 6.79 -16.78
N LEU A 108 -8.04 6.94 -17.84
CA LEU A 108 -8.27 6.25 -19.12
C LEU A 108 -8.23 4.73 -18.97
N LEU A 109 -7.30 4.22 -18.14
CA LEU A 109 -7.20 2.78 -17.88
C LEU A 109 -8.27 2.26 -16.90
N ASN A 110 -8.77 3.14 -16.01
CA ASN A 110 -9.77 2.78 -14.99
C ASN A 110 -10.99 3.71 -15.09
N PRO A 111 -11.79 3.59 -16.16
CA PRO A 111 -12.92 4.47 -16.39
C PRO A 111 -14.00 4.37 -15.30
N GLU A 112 -14.04 3.27 -14.54
CA GLU A 112 -14.95 3.15 -13.40
C GLU A 112 -14.68 4.17 -12.29
N ALA A 113 -13.49 4.78 -12.26
CA ALA A 113 -13.16 5.83 -11.31
C ALA A 113 -14.17 6.98 -11.36
N ALA A 114 -14.76 7.25 -12.53
CA ALA A 114 -15.80 8.27 -12.73
C ALA A 114 -17.05 8.03 -11.88
N LEU A 115 -17.37 6.79 -11.52
CA LEU A 115 -18.52 6.47 -10.65
C LEU A 115 -18.27 6.85 -9.19
N PHE A 116 -17.00 6.90 -8.80
CA PHE A 116 -16.57 7.08 -7.42
C PHE A 116 -16.10 8.51 -7.10
N THR A 117 -16.19 9.43 -8.05
CA THR A 117 -15.94 10.87 -7.84
C THR A 117 -17.09 11.57 -7.13
N SER A 118 -18.27 10.93 -7.03
CA SER A 118 -19.44 11.53 -6.39
C SER A 118 -19.23 11.77 -4.89
N PRO A 119 -19.78 12.85 -4.31
CA PRO A 119 -19.67 13.13 -2.87
C PRO A 119 -20.18 11.99 -1.99
N ILE A 120 -21.19 11.25 -2.45
CA ILE A 120 -21.75 10.09 -1.74
C ILE A 120 -20.73 8.94 -1.70
N ALA A 121 -20.04 8.67 -2.82
CA ALA A 121 -18.99 7.66 -2.87
C ALA A 121 -17.80 8.00 -1.97
N GLN A 122 -17.44 9.29 -1.89
CA GLN A 122 -16.39 9.77 -0.99
C GLN A 122 -16.82 9.70 0.47
N ALA A 123 -18.08 10.05 0.77
CA ALA A 123 -18.63 9.94 2.12
C ALA A 123 -18.64 8.49 2.63
N ALA A 124 -18.84 7.50 1.74
CA ALA A 124 -18.78 6.09 2.10
C ALA A 124 -17.40 5.67 2.68
N CYS A 125 -16.32 6.36 2.31
CA CYS A 125 -14.99 6.06 2.84
C CYS A 125 -14.88 6.34 4.34
N SER A 126 -15.75 7.18 4.92
CA SER A 126 -15.83 7.39 6.37
C SER A 126 -16.30 6.14 7.12
N ALA A 127 -17.25 5.38 6.56
CA ALA A 127 -17.69 4.11 7.13
C ALA A 127 -16.55 3.08 7.11
N ASP A 128 -15.80 3.03 6.02
CA ASP A 128 -14.62 2.17 5.90
C ASP A 128 -13.51 2.57 6.87
N CYS A 129 -13.29 3.87 7.09
CA CYS A 129 -12.35 4.40 8.08
C CYS A 129 -12.67 3.88 9.50
N ILE A 130 -13.93 3.98 9.90
CA ILE A 130 -14.39 3.52 11.23
C ILE A 130 -14.25 2.00 11.34
N ALA A 131 -14.72 1.25 10.33
CA ALA A 131 -14.65 -0.21 10.34
C ALA A 131 -13.20 -0.73 10.39
N SER A 132 -12.33 -0.17 9.55
CA SER A 132 -10.90 -0.52 9.47
C SER A 132 -10.16 -0.21 10.77
N THR A 133 -10.47 0.93 11.39
CA THR A 133 -9.88 1.32 12.68
C THR A 133 -10.38 0.42 13.82
N ALA A 134 -11.66 0.07 13.81
CA ALA A 134 -12.25 -0.76 14.87
C ALA A 134 -11.82 -2.23 14.76
N LYS A 135 -11.78 -2.81 13.56
CA LYS A 135 -11.49 -4.25 13.39
C LYS A 135 -10.91 -4.60 12.03
N LEU A 136 -11.71 -4.45 10.96
CA LEU A 136 -11.38 -4.87 9.60
C LEU A 136 -12.05 -3.94 8.58
N PRO A 137 -11.40 -3.71 7.43
CA PRO A 137 -11.96 -2.90 6.37
C PRO A 137 -13.18 -3.56 5.72
N ILE A 138 -14.01 -2.74 5.09
CA ILE A 138 -15.16 -3.18 4.30
C ILE A 138 -14.65 -3.43 2.88
N ASP A 139 -14.46 -4.70 2.52
CA ASP A 139 -13.84 -5.12 1.26
C ASP A 139 -14.65 -4.67 0.03
N GLU A 140 -15.97 -4.54 0.18
CA GLU A 140 -16.89 -4.07 -0.87
C GLU A 140 -16.64 -2.61 -1.26
N LEU A 141 -16.14 -1.79 -0.33
CA LEU A 141 -15.77 -0.39 -0.57
C LEU A 141 -14.34 -0.30 -1.13
N PHE A 142 -14.05 -1.04 -2.21
CA PHE A 142 -12.70 -1.16 -2.77
C PHE A 142 -12.12 0.15 -3.31
N TRP A 143 -12.97 1.13 -3.65
CA TRP A 143 -12.55 2.46 -4.08
C TRP A 143 -12.13 3.37 -2.92
N CYS A 144 -12.36 2.93 -1.68
CA CYS A 144 -12.00 3.65 -0.46
C CYS A 144 -10.79 3.02 0.21
N SER A 145 -9.87 3.86 0.65
CA SER A 145 -8.79 3.52 1.58
C SER A 145 -9.08 4.09 2.97
N GLY A 146 -10.29 3.85 3.47
CA GLY A 146 -10.78 4.33 4.76
C GLY A 146 -10.36 5.77 5.09
N CYS A 147 -9.64 5.93 6.20
CA CYS A 147 -9.22 7.24 6.72
C CYS A 147 -8.18 7.94 5.85
N GLN A 148 -7.55 7.22 4.91
CA GLN A 148 -6.50 7.77 4.06
C GLN A 148 -7.08 8.49 2.84
N GLY A 149 -8.30 8.14 2.42
CA GLY A 149 -8.99 8.78 1.30
C GLY A 149 -9.32 7.82 0.15
N PRO A 150 -9.65 8.32 -1.05
CA PRO A 150 -10.02 7.49 -2.19
C PRO A 150 -8.81 6.78 -2.82
N MET A 151 -9.02 5.55 -3.25
CA MET A 151 -8.03 4.75 -3.98
C MET A 151 -7.81 5.22 -5.42
N TYR A 152 -8.78 5.96 -5.98
CA TYR A 152 -8.66 6.54 -7.31
C TYR A 152 -8.22 8.01 -7.24
N PRO A 153 -7.43 8.50 -8.21
CA PRO A 153 -6.66 7.71 -9.20
C PRO A 153 -5.60 6.83 -8.53
N MET A 154 -5.32 5.65 -9.11
CA MET A 154 -4.32 4.69 -8.60
C MET A 154 -2.88 5.11 -8.94
N ASN A 155 -2.51 6.31 -8.53
CA ASN A 155 -1.21 6.91 -8.79
C ASN A 155 -0.71 7.72 -7.59
N GLY A 156 0.43 8.41 -7.77
CA GLY A 156 1.12 9.14 -6.72
C GLY A 156 0.49 10.47 -6.32
N ASN A 157 -0.53 10.95 -7.03
CA ASN A 157 -1.12 12.27 -6.83
C ASN A 157 -2.21 12.23 -5.75
N ILE A 158 -1.93 12.85 -4.62
CA ILE A 158 -2.81 12.91 -3.45
C ILE A 158 -3.49 14.29 -3.41
N GLY A 159 -4.80 14.31 -3.64
CA GLY A 159 -5.60 15.55 -3.63
C GLY A 159 -5.88 16.12 -2.23
N ALA A 160 -5.72 15.32 -1.17
CA ALA A 160 -5.93 15.75 0.21
C ALA A 160 -4.82 15.21 1.12
N ASN A 161 -3.79 16.04 1.33
CA ASN A 161 -2.67 15.79 2.22
C ASN A 161 -2.94 16.40 3.61
N VAL A 162 -3.28 15.56 4.59
CA VAL A 162 -3.43 16.00 5.99
C VAL A 162 -2.09 15.92 6.73
N GLY A 163 -1.25 14.98 6.33
CA GLY A 163 0.11 14.82 6.82
C GLY A 163 0.81 13.67 6.11
N ILE A 164 2.15 13.70 6.14
CA ILE A 164 2.99 12.75 5.38
C ILE A 164 2.63 11.30 5.68
N LYS A 165 2.34 10.93 6.94
CA LYS A 165 1.90 9.56 7.27
C LYS A 165 0.65 9.13 6.53
N GLN A 166 -0.35 10.00 6.46
CA GLN A 166 -1.63 9.68 5.84
C GLN A 166 -1.47 9.59 4.32
N SER A 167 -0.83 10.59 3.72
CA SER A 167 -0.69 10.67 2.27
C SER A 167 0.32 9.64 1.73
N ALA A 168 1.40 9.35 2.46
CA ALA A 168 2.33 8.28 2.09
C ALA A 168 1.69 6.89 2.22
N ARG A 169 0.89 6.67 3.28
CA ARG A 169 0.12 5.42 3.42
C ARG A 169 -0.88 5.25 2.28
N LEU A 170 -1.59 6.32 1.90
CA LEU A 170 -2.50 6.27 0.75
C LEU A 170 -1.76 5.90 -0.53
N ALA A 171 -0.59 6.49 -0.80
CA ALA A 171 0.23 6.15 -1.97
C ALA A 171 0.63 4.66 -1.98
N ALA A 172 1.04 4.11 -0.84
CA ALA A 172 1.34 2.69 -0.71
C ALA A 172 0.10 1.79 -0.95
N GLU A 173 -1.04 2.17 -0.39
CA GLU A 173 -2.32 1.45 -0.55
C GLU A 173 -2.81 1.47 -2.01
N ARG A 174 -2.69 2.60 -2.70
CA ARG A 174 -2.96 2.73 -4.14
C ARG A 174 -2.04 1.88 -4.99
N MET A 175 -0.74 1.82 -4.66
CA MET A 175 0.20 0.94 -5.35
C MET A 175 -0.20 -0.53 -5.20
N ILE A 176 -0.59 -0.96 -4.00
CA ILE A 176 -1.08 -2.33 -3.77
C ILE A 176 -2.32 -2.61 -4.63
N TYR A 177 -3.26 -1.67 -4.69
CA TYR A 177 -4.44 -1.85 -5.54
C TYR A 177 -4.08 -1.90 -7.03
N LYS A 178 -3.16 -1.05 -7.48
CA LYS A 178 -2.63 -1.06 -8.85
C LYS A 178 -2.02 -2.41 -9.22
N MET A 179 -1.22 -3.01 -8.34
CA MET A 179 -0.65 -4.34 -8.55
C MET A 179 -1.73 -5.40 -8.74
N HIS A 180 -2.84 -5.31 -8.02
CA HIS A 180 -3.99 -6.20 -8.22
C HIS A 180 -4.66 -5.98 -9.58
N ARG A 181 -4.89 -4.72 -9.95
CA ARG A 181 -5.53 -4.35 -11.22
C ARG A 181 -4.71 -4.73 -12.44
N GLN A 182 -3.38 -4.70 -12.34
CA GLN A 182 -2.46 -5.15 -13.38
C GLN A 182 -2.20 -6.67 -13.37
N GLY A 183 -2.82 -7.42 -12.44
CA GLY A 183 -2.66 -8.88 -12.34
C GLY A 183 -1.32 -9.34 -11.75
N LEU A 184 -0.51 -8.42 -11.24
CA LEU A 184 0.78 -8.71 -10.59
C LEU A 184 0.59 -9.24 -9.16
N ALA A 185 -0.45 -8.79 -8.46
CA ALA A 185 -0.80 -9.26 -7.12
C ALA A 185 -2.00 -10.23 -7.12
N TRP A 186 -1.88 -11.28 -6.31
CA TRP A 186 -2.81 -12.42 -6.31
C TRP A 186 -3.58 -12.52 -4.99
N GLY A 187 -4.77 -13.11 -5.05
CA GLY A 187 -5.56 -13.48 -3.89
C GLY A 187 -4.97 -14.69 -3.18
N THR A 188 -4.76 -14.55 -1.86
CA THR A 188 -4.11 -15.56 -1.02
C THR A 188 -4.91 -15.89 0.24
N SER A 189 -6.07 -15.26 0.42
CA SER A 189 -6.95 -15.43 1.57
C SER A 189 -8.30 -16.04 1.19
N GLY A 190 -8.94 -16.72 2.14
CA GLY A 190 -10.23 -17.40 1.94
C GLY A 190 -10.11 -18.86 1.52
N SER A 191 -11.25 -19.52 1.32
CA SER A 191 -11.33 -20.95 0.95
C SER A 191 -10.76 -21.23 -0.44
N LYS A 192 -10.96 -20.30 -1.39
CA LYS A 192 -10.42 -20.40 -2.76
C LYS A 192 -8.89 -20.39 -2.81
N ALA A 193 -8.23 -19.82 -1.80
CA ALA A 193 -6.78 -19.71 -1.75
C ALA A 193 -6.07 -20.96 -1.18
N LEU A 194 -6.81 -21.92 -0.61
CA LEU A 194 -6.25 -23.04 0.14
C LEU A 194 -5.32 -23.93 -0.70
N CYS A 195 -5.70 -24.21 -1.95
CA CYS A 195 -4.93 -25.07 -2.86
C CYS A 195 -4.02 -24.26 -3.80
N SER A 196 -4.43 -23.07 -4.21
CA SER A 196 -3.68 -22.23 -5.15
C SER A 196 -4.01 -20.76 -4.92
N LYS A 197 -3.07 -19.88 -5.26
CA LYS A 197 -3.36 -18.45 -5.39
C LYS A 197 -4.37 -18.26 -6.55
N TYR A 198 -5.18 -17.20 -6.49
CA TYR A 198 -6.14 -16.89 -7.55
C TYR A 198 -5.97 -15.43 -8.01
N ILE A 199 -6.33 -15.12 -9.26
CA ILE A 199 -6.28 -13.74 -9.75
C ILE A 199 -7.34 -12.92 -9.03
N MET A 200 -6.94 -11.78 -8.47
CA MET A 200 -7.79 -10.91 -7.69
C MET A 200 -7.64 -9.47 -8.21
N PRO A 201 -8.41 -9.05 -9.23
CA PRO A 201 -8.25 -7.73 -9.82
C PRO A 201 -8.79 -6.61 -8.92
N ILE A 202 -9.81 -6.91 -8.11
CA ILE A 202 -10.34 -6.01 -7.08
C ILE A 202 -9.65 -6.31 -5.76
N LEU A 203 -9.03 -5.28 -5.16
CA LEU A 203 -8.30 -5.42 -3.91
C LEU A 203 -9.23 -5.87 -2.78
N LYS A 204 -8.91 -7.00 -2.17
CA LYS A 204 -9.47 -7.40 -0.89
C LYS A 204 -8.64 -6.82 0.25
N LYS A 205 -9.08 -5.68 0.78
CA LYS A 205 -8.35 -4.89 1.80
C LYS A 205 -8.06 -5.71 3.07
N SER A 206 -8.99 -6.57 3.49
CA SER A 206 -8.86 -7.42 4.68
C SER A 206 -7.73 -8.45 4.60
N GLN A 207 -7.20 -8.70 3.39
CA GLN A 207 -6.03 -9.56 3.17
C GLN A 207 -4.72 -8.88 3.60
N TYR A 208 -4.69 -7.56 3.75
CA TYR A 208 -3.45 -6.80 3.91
C TYR A 208 -3.40 -5.97 5.19
N ARG A 209 -2.19 -5.84 5.74
CA ARG A 209 -1.85 -4.92 6.82
C ARG A 209 -0.55 -4.22 6.49
N LEU A 210 -0.47 -2.95 6.85
CA LEU A 210 0.72 -2.13 6.63
C LEU A 210 1.37 -1.81 7.95
N GLN A 211 2.69 -2.02 8.01
CA GLN A 211 3.53 -1.68 9.14
C GLN A 211 4.57 -0.68 8.67
N GLN A 212 4.67 0.49 9.31
CA GLN A 212 5.74 1.42 8.99
C GLN A 212 7.08 0.86 9.51
N VAL A 213 8.10 0.84 8.66
CA VAL A 213 9.46 0.42 9.00
C VAL A 213 10.46 1.58 8.96
N ASN A 214 10.23 2.56 8.08
CA ASN A 214 11.03 3.78 7.99
C ASN A 214 10.13 5.03 8.06
N PRO A 215 10.60 6.15 8.63
CA PRO A 215 11.93 6.35 9.22
C PRO A 215 12.03 5.81 10.66
N THR A 216 10.92 5.74 11.38
CA THR A 216 10.85 5.12 12.72
C THR A 216 9.98 3.87 12.64
N PRO A 217 10.52 2.68 12.96
CA PRO A 217 9.78 1.43 12.81
C PRO A 217 8.69 1.30 13.88
N MET A 218 7.51 0.86 13.44
CA MET A 218 6.36 0.59 14.29
C MET A 218 6.39 -0.88 14.72
N VAL A 219 7.09 -1.18 15.82
CA VAL A 219 7.33 -2.57 16.25
C VAL A 219 6.35 -3.09 17.31
N SER A 220 5.58 -2.20 17.95
CA SER A 220 4.69 -2.58 19.05
C SER A 220 3.43 -1.74 19.13
N GLY A 221 2.40 -2.31 19.75
CA GLY A 221 1.08 -1.72 19.87
C GLY A 221 0.10 -2.20 18.81
N ARG A 222 -1.19 -2.05 19.10
CA ARG A 222 -2.30 -2.47 18.22
C ARG A 222 -2.18 -1.88 16.81
N GLU A 223 -1.77 -0.62 16.73
CA GLU A 223 -1.68 0.13 15.47
C GLU A 223 -0.35 -0.07 14.73
N SER A 224 0.55 -0.92 15.25
CA SER A 224 1.83 -1.21 14.57
C SER A 224 1.64 -1.82 13.18
N CYS A 225 0.61 -2.66 13.03
CA CYS A 225 0.26 -3.36 11.80
C CYS A 225 -1.23 -3.18 11.50
N SER A 226 -1.68 -1.93 11.32
CA SER A 226 -3.09 -1.65 11.07
C SER A 226 -3.51 -2.10 9.66
N PRO A 227 -4.77 -2.54 9.47
CA PRO A 227 -5.27 -2.90 8.15
C PRO A 227 -5.35 -1.69 7.21
N ILE A 228 -5.46 -1.94 5.91
CA ILE A 228 -5.71 -0.88 4.92
C ILE A 228 -6.95 -0.06 5.33
N GLY A 229 -6.84 1.26 5.29
CA GLY A 229 -7.92 2.18 5.63
C GLY A 229 -8.10 2.53 7.10
N ALA A 230 -7.34 1.92 8.02
CA ALA A 230 -7.32 2.33 9.42
C ALA A 230 -6.68 3.70 9.62
N THR A 231 -7.02 4.39 10.72
CA THR A 231 -6.49 5.72 11.02
C THR A 231 -4.98 5.75 11.26
N THR A 232 -4.33 6.81 10.79
CA THR A 232 -2.90 7.11 11.01
C THR A 232 -2.68 8.11 12.14
N ILE A 233 -3.75 8.55 12.82
CA ILE A 233 -3.69 9.51 13.94
C ILE A 233 -3.32 8.82 15.27
N LEU A 234 -3.84 7.61 15.51
CA LEU A 234 -3.59 6.85 16.74
C LEU A 234 -2.12 6.41 16.95
N PRO A 235 -1.34 6.06 15.91
CA PRO A 235 0.09 5.80 16.04
C PRO A 235 0.86 6.97 16.68
N LYS A 236 1.87 6.64 17.50
CA LYS A 236 2.66 7.60 18.28
C LYS A 236 3.09 8.83 17.47
N SER A 237 3.00 10.00 18.09
CA SER A 237 3.58 11.25 17.58
C SER A 237 5.10 11.07 17.34
N GLY A 238 5.64 11.73 16.31
CA GLY A 238 7.09 11.73 16.01
C GLY A 238 7.62 10.53 15.21
N GLN A 239 6.78 9.67 14.64
CA GLN A 239 7.28 8.58 13.76
C GLN A 239 7.69 9.05 12.36
N VAL A 240 7.36 10.27 11.99
CA VAL A 240 7.78 10.97 10.76
C VAL A 240 8.21 12.36 11.21
N TYR A 241 9.35 12.84 10.75
CA TYR A 241 9.96 14.09 11.19
C TYR A 241 10.55 14.86 10.00
N PRO A 242 10.56 16.21 10.04
CA PRO A 242 10.91 17.01 8.88
C PRO A 242 12.38 16.86 8.48
N VAL A 243 12.70 17.25 7.24
CA VAL A 243 14.04 17.30 6.63
C VAL A 243 14.68 15.94 6.30
N LYS A 244 14.66 15.00 7.25
CA LYS A 244 15.33 13.69 7.11
C LYS A 244 14.37 12.50 7.16
N GLY A 245 13.22 12.65 7.82
CA GLY A 245 12.25 11.58 8.03
C GLY A 245 10.99 11.72 7.17
N GLU A 246 11.07 12.42 6.03
CA GLU A 246 9.94 12.63 5.11
C GLU A 246 9.73 11.47 4.14
N ASP A 247 10.74 10.61 4.02
CA ASP A 247 10.70 9.40 3.21
C ASP A 247 10.25 8.20 4.07
N VAL A 248 9.17 7.54 3.66
CA VAL A 248 8.48 6.54 4.48
C VAL A 248 8.58 5.16 3.84
N GLY A 249 8.89 4.15 4.64
CA GLY A 249 8.90 2.75 4.20
C GLY A 249 7.85 1.95 4.94
N PHE A 250 7.13 1.09 4.22
CA PHE A 250 6.14 0.18 4.76
C PHE A 250 6.49 -1.28 4.47
N LEU A 251 6.31 -2.14 5.47
CA LEU A 251 6.25 -3.58 5.33
C LEU A 251 4.79 -4.00 5.15
N LEU A 252 4.52 -4.69 4.05
CA LEU A 252 3.21 -5.21 3.72
C LEU A 252 3.09 -6.65 4.20
N TRP A 253 2.19 -6.85 5.14
CA TRP A 253 1.77 -8.15 5.62
C TRP A 253 0.57 -8.62 4.83
N ARG A 254 0.63 -9.86 4.34
CA ARG A 254 -0.44 -10.51 3.60
C ARG A 254 -0.93 -11.71 4.37
N LYS A 255 -2.25 -11.87 4.44
CA LYS A 255 -2.88 -13.08 4.99
C LYS A 255 -2.78 -14.21 3.97
N ARG A 256 -2.21 -15.32 4.39
CA ARG A 256 -2.05 -16.54 3.60
C ARG A 256 -2.88 -17.65 4.24
N ASN A 257 -3.85 -18.16 3.49
CA ASN A 257 -4.52 -19.42 3.83
C ASN A 257 -3.99 -20.51 2.89
N CYS A 258 -3.53 -21.62 3.44
CA CYS A 258 -3.06 -22.75 2.65
C CYS A 258 -3.46 -24.08 3.31
N CYS A 259 -3.49 -25.13 2.49
CA CYS A 259 -3.68 -26.51 2.93
C CYS A 259 -2.30 -27.14 3.17
N VAL A 260 -2.05 -27.59 4.40
CA VAL A 260 -0.84 -28.33 4.79
C VAL A 260 -1.17 -29.81 4.92
N LEU A 261 -0.22 -30.65 4.50
CA LEU A 261 -0.31 -32.10 4.53
C LEU A 261 0.21 -32.67 5.86
#